data_AF-A0A6G0YLB8-F1
#
_entry.id   AF-A0A6G0YLB8-F1
#
_cell.length_a   1.000
_cell.length_b   1.000
_cell.length_c   1.000
_cell.angle_alpha   90.00
_cell.angle_beta   90.00
_cell.angle_gamma   90.00
#
_symmetry.space_group_name_H-M   'P 1'
#
loop_
_entity.id
_entity.type
_entity.pdbx_description
1 polymer ?
#
loop_
_entity_poly.entity_id
_entity_poly.type
_entity_poly.pdbx_seq_one_letter_code
_entity_poly.pdbx_strand_id
1 'polypeptide(L)'
;MLSFIIGRMNSSISIQLLICLLIFLPSYCRGYDDPCKSQDPRVFIKTILTVLAPNYEDWYMNLTIGVIEEEIRKNMDRIQYNRFTEDYVVSQISDHLKIGSSPFRGQLLDSSLSKEANLEYRNAELLVAVSRSIMSSYCPTYQYTRAISVQQCAEDLSKMEVSKTSLRDMCSEYFNERRCIEKDLRYRSIDGSCNNLIHSYLGKATTAYKRLLFPDYVDGIQEVSERLPNARKVSVGLVCDEESFDNKKTMAMAIWGIFIGHDLSRTAASTMGNNNTFVRCCGDNGLIHYTMNKYVKSCNPITIPNDDAFYEPKLQSCMDYVRSVPAMRSDCTFGHIDQVTVILLHCNVYY
;
A
#
# COMPACT_ATOMS: atom_id res chain seq x y z
N MET A 1 35.26 15.08 -18.11
CA MET A 1 34.81 15.95 -17.00
C MET A 1 34.53 15.17 -15.72
N LEU A 2 33.95 13.95 -15.77
CA LEU A 2 33.79 13.07 -14.58
C LEU A 2 35.12 12.58 -13.96
N SER A 3 36.17 12.38 -14.74
CA SER A 3 37.46 11.89 -14.24
C SER A 3 38.21 12.91 -13.36
N PHE A 4 37.81 14.18 -13.39
CA PHE A 4 38.43 15.26 -12.61
C PHE A 4 37.77 15.50 -11.25
N ILE A 5 36.55 15.00 -11.03
CA ILE A 5 35.80 15.22 -9.78
C ILE A 5 36.12 14.14 -8.74
N ILE A 6 36.49 12.93 -9.17
CA ILE A 6 36.75 11.78 -8.29
C ILE A 6 38.05 11.95 -7.48
N GLY A 7 38.99 12.79 -7.92
CA GLY A 7 40.31 12.94 -7.28
C GLY A 7 40.37 13.76 -5.99
N ARG A 8 39.26 14.38 -5.53
CA ARG A 8 39.28 15.30 -4.37
C ARG A 8 38.20 15.07 -3.30
N MET A 9 37.43 13.99 -3.38
CA MET A 9 36.34 13.75 -2.42
C MET A 9 36.71 12.72 -1.35
N ASN A 10 36.30 13.00 -0.12
CA ASN A 10 36.49 12.14 1.05
C ASN A 10 35.92 10.73 0.78
N SER A 11 36.65 9.68 1.15
CA SER A 11 36.37 8.28 0.73
C SER A 11 34.96 7.79 1.11
N SER A 12 34.38 8.30 2.20
CA SER A 12 32.99 8.01 2.60
C SER A 12 31.94 8.57 1.62
N ILE A 13 32.16 9.79 1.12
CA ILE A 13 31.26 10.46 0.17
C ILE A 13 31.34 9.77 -1.21
N SER A 14 32.54 9.30 -1.58
CA SER A 14 32.74 8.53 -2.81
C SER A 14 31.98 7.21 -2.82
N ILE A 15 31.85 6.52 -1.68
CA ILE A 15 31.14 5.24 -1.58
C ILE A 15 29.62 5.46 -1.65
N GLN A 16 29.08 6.46 -0.95
CA GLN A 16 27.66 6.81 -1.03
C GLN A 16 27.25 7.24 -2.46
N LEU A 17 28.08 8.05 -3.13
CA LEU A 17 27.87 8.41 -4.53
C LEU A 17 27.94 7.20 -5.45
N LEU A 18 28.87 6.28 -5.21
CA LEU A 18 29.00 5.05 -6.00
C LEU A 18 27.79 4.13 -5.84
N ILE A 19 27.26 3.99 -4.62
CA ILE A 19 26.02 3.25 -4.33
C ILE A 19 24.82 3.91 -5.03
N CYS A 20 24.72 5.24 -4.98
CA CYS A 20 23.72 6.00 -5.74
C CYS A 20 23.83 5.76 -7.26
N LEU A 21 25.05 5.80 -7.81
CA LEU A 21 25.33 5.62 -9.24
C LEU A 21 25.11 4.18 -9.72
N LEU A 22 25.39 3.17 -8.89
CA LEU A 22 25.31 1.76 -9.29
C LEU A 22 23.93 1.13 -9.06
N ILE A 23 23.17 1.60 -8.07
CA ILE A 23 21.87 1.01 -7.71
C ILE A 23 20.71 1.82 -8.31
N PHE A 24 20.79 3.16 -8.25
CA PHE A 24 19.64 4.00 -8.57
C PHE A 24 19.62 4.47 -10.03
N LEU A 25 20.78 4.72 -10.64
CA LEU A 25 20.87 5.14 -12.04
C LEU A 25 20.44 4.08 -13.07
N PRO A 26 20.80 2.79 -12.91
CA PRO A 26 20.32 1.74 -13.81
C PRO A 26 18.82 1.49 -13.68
N SER A 27 18.27 1.71 -12.49
CA SER A 27 16.82 1.62 -12.21
C SER A 27 16.06 2.83 -12.77
N TYR A 28 16.68 4.01 -12.79
CA TYR A 28 16.14 5.24 -13.38
C TYR A 28 16.04 5.17 -14.92
N CYS A 29 17.01 4.54 -15.57
CA CYS A 29 17.04 4.38 -17.03
C CYS A 29 16.34 3.10 -17.54
N ARG A 30 15.44 2.48 -16.75
CA ARG A 30 14.69 1.30 -17.17
C ARG A 30 13.24 1.39 -16.71
N GLY A 31 12.34 1.65 -17.65
CA GLY A 31 10.90 1.73 -17.42
C GLY A 31 10.12 2.00 -18.71
N TYR A 32 8.80 2.03 -18.63
CA TYR A 32 7.91 2.33 -19.77
C TYR A 32 8.12 3.76 -20.29
N ASP A 33 8.31 4.72 -19.37
CA ASP A 33 8.67 6.11 -19.65
C ASP A 33 10.16 6.34 -19.35
N ASP A 34 11.05 5.62 -20.05
CA ASP A 34 12.50 5.71 -19.86
C ASP A 34 13.01 7.13 -20.23
N PRO A 35 13.38 7.96 -19.23
CA PRO A 35 13.82 9.33 -19.48
C PRO A 35 15.18 9.36 -20.19
N CYS A 36 15.94 8.27 -20.15
CA CYS A 36 17.26 8.13 -20.77
C CYS A 36 17.17 7.70 -22.24
N LYS A 37 15.99 7.25 -22.71
CA LYS A 37 15.72 6.97 -24.14
C LYS A 37 15.03 8.13 -24.87
N SER A 38 14.54 9.12 -24.15
CA SER A 38 13.95 10.31 -24.76
C SER A 38 15.04 11.14 -25.47
N GLN A 39 14.87 11.35 -26.78
CA GLN A 39 15.71 12.29 -27.54
C GLN A 39 15.34 13.77 -27.28
N ASP A 40 14.30 14.04 -26.49
CA ASP A 40 13.92 15.40 -26.10
C ASP A 40 14.74 15.84 -24.86
N PRO A 41 15.73 16.75 -25.01
CA PRO A 41 16.53 17.25 -23.89
C PRO A 41 15.69 17.93 -22.79
N ARG A 42 14.42 18.29 -23.09
CA ARG A 42 13.49 18.81 -22.09
C ARG A 42 13.06 17.76 -21.07
N VAL A 43 13.10 16.47 -21.37
CA VAL A 43 12.75 15.39 -20.43
C VAL A 43 13.81 15.22 -19.35
N PHE A 44 15.09 15.26 -19.73
CA PHE A 44 16.21 15.24 -18.79
C PHE A 44 16.24 16.50 -17.90
N ILE A 45 15.91 17.66 -18.49
CA ILE A 45 15.78 18.93 -17.77
C ILE A 45 14.55 18.95 -16.85
N LYS A 46 13.45 18.28 -17.19
CA LYS A 46 12.20 18.24 -16.40
C LYS A 46 12.37 17.59 -15.02
N THR A 47 13.33 16.67 -14.87
CA THR A 47 13.63 15.98 -13.59
C THR A 47 14.70 16.70 -12.76
N ILE A 48 15.55 17.53 -13.40
CA ILE A 48 16.51 18.39 -12.69
C ILE A 48 15.84 19.71 -12.27
N LEU A 49 14.88 20.22 -13.06
CA LEU A 49 14.13 21.45 -12.77
C LEU A 49 12.97 21.27 -11.78
N THR A 50 12.60 20.05 -11.39
CA THR A 50 11.71 19.86 -10.22
C THR A 50 12.33 20.44 -8.93
N VAL A 51 13.63 20.73 -8.92
CA VAL A 51 14.33 21.39 -7.80
C VAL A 51 14.36 22.92 -7.91
N LEU A 52 13.93 23.52 -9.02
CA LEU A 52 14.04 24.96 -9.24
C LEU A 52 12.80 25.53 -9.94
N ALA A 53 11.63 25.38 -9.31
CA ALA A 53 10.53 26.31 -9.55
C ALA A 53 10.75 27.53 -8.62
N PRO A 54 11.24 28.68 -9.11
CA PRO A 54 11.61 29.82 -8.26
C PRO A 54 10.44 30.47 -7.50
N ASN A 55 9.20 30.00 -7.71
CA ASN A 55 7.98 30.45 -7.02
C ASN A 55 7.14 29.25 -6.54
N TYR A 56 7.78 28.20 -6.01
CA TYR A 56 7.06 27.08 -5.39
C TYR A 56 6.49 27.54 -4.04
N GLU A 57 5.18 27.69 -3.98
CA GLU A 57 4.46 27.94 -2.73
C GLU A 57 3.92 26.60 -2.21
N ASP A 58 4.21 26.30 -0.94
CA ASP A 58 3.71 25.11 -0.27
C ASP A 58 2.17 25.16 -0.21
N TRP A 59 1.49 24.67 -1.24
CA TRP A 59 0.03 24.77 -1.41
C TRP A 59 -0.74 24.27 -0.19
N TYR A 60 -0.21 23.25 0.48
CA TYR A 60 -0.80 22.64 1.67
C TYR A 60 -0.80 23.59 2.88
N MET A 61 0.10 24.58 2.93
CA MET A 61 0.15 25.60 3.97
C MET A 61 -1.00 26.60 3.84
N ASN A 62 -1.59 26.73 2.65
CA ASN A 62 -2.75 27.59 2.39
C ASN A 62 -4.09 26.93 2.77
N LEU A 63 -4.07 25.65 3.16
CA LEU A 63 -5.25 24.95 3.63
C LEU A 63 -5.59 25.33 5.08
N THR A 64 -6.73 25.99 5.25
CA THR A 64 -7.24 26.27 6.60
C THR A 64 -7.87 25.02 7.21
N ILE A 65 -7.88 24.95 8.54
CA ILE A 65 -8.51 23.85 9.28
C ILE A 65 -9.99 23.69 8.86
N GLY A 66 -10.72 24.78 8.66
CA GLY A 66 -12.13 24.73 8.22
C GLY A 66 -12.32 24.05 6.87
N VAL A 67 -11.37 24.22 5.93
CA VAL A 67 -11.39 23.51 4.64
C VAL A 67 -11.16 22.01 4.84
N ILE A 68 -10.20 21.64 5.70
CA ILE A 68 -9.88 20.25 5.99
C ILE A 68 -11.07 19.55 6.67
N GLU A 69 -11.71 20.19 7.65
CA GLU A 69 -12.90 19.66 8.34
C GLU A 69 -14.08 19.44 7.40
N GLU A 70 -14.28 20.34 6.43
CA GLU A 70 -15.32 20.16 5.42
C GLU A 70 -15.04 18.96 4.50
N GLU A 71 -13.78 18.74 4.12
CA GLU A 71 -13.37 17.53 3.39
C GLU A 71 -13.51 16.25 4.22
N ILE A 72 -13.23 16.31 5.52
CA ILE A 72 -13.47 15.19 6.45
C ILE A 72 -14.95 14.83 6.45
N ARG A 73 -15.83 15.81 6.69
CA ARG A 73 -17.28 15.61 6.76
C ARG A 73 -17.83 15.01 5.47
N LYS A 74 -17.48 15.56 4.30
CA LYS A 74 -17.89 15.04 2.99
C LYS A 74 -17.49 13.57 2.79
N ASN A 75 -16.28 13.20 3.20
CA ASN A 75 -15.78 11.84 3.01
C ASN A 75 -16.36 10.84 4.03
N MET A 76 -16.71 11.27 5.24
CA MET A 76 -17.46 10.45 6.19
C MET A 76 -18.81 10.02 5.60
N ASP A 77 -19.59 10.97 5.09
CA ASP A 77 -20.89 10.71 4.45
C ASP A 77 -20.73 9.77 3.24
N ARG A 78 -19.71 10.02 2.40
CA ARG A 78 -19.44 9.22 1.21
C ARG A 78 -19.03 7.78 1.54
N ILE A 79 -18.20 7.57 2.56
CA ILE A 79 -17.80 6.22 2.99
C ILE A 79 -19.00 5.45 3.51
N GLN A 80 -19.85 6.08 4.33
CA GLN A 80 -21.06 5.44 4.83
C GLN A 80 -21.98 5.01 3.69
N TYR A 81 -22.16 5.86 2.68
CA TYR A 81 -22.93 5.53 1.48
C TYR A 81 -22.31 4.37 0.68
N ASN A 82 -20.99 4.38 0.48
CA ASN A 82 -20.29 3.30 -0.24
C ASN A 82 -20.47 1.96 0.48
N ARG A 83 -20.34 1.91 1.81
CA ARG A 83 -20.52 0.67 2.59
C ARG A 83 -21.94 0.13 2.50
N PHE A 84 -22.95 1.01 2.53
CA PHE A 84 -24.33 0.59 2.29
C PHE A 84 -24.50 -0.02 0.88
N THR A 85 -23.86 0.59 -0.12
CA THR A 85 -23.86 0.07 -1.49
C THR A 85 -23.16 -1.30 -1.57
N GLU A 86 -22.02 -1.47 -0.89
CA GLU A 86 -21.31 -2.74 -0.78
C GLU A 86 -22.18 -3.82 -0.13
N ASP A 87 -22.83 -3.52 1.01
CA ASP A 87 -23.76 -4.44 1.68
C ASP A 87 -24.91 -4.86 0.75
N TYR A 88 -25.45 -3.91 -0.01
CA TYR A 88 -26.47 -4.20 -1.01
C TYR A 88 -25.94 -5.13 -2.11
N VAL A 89 -24.77 -4.84 -2.69
CA VAL A 89 -24.15 -5.71 -3.71
C VAL A 89 -23.90 -7.11 -3.16
N VAL A 90 -23.33 -7.23 -1.96
CA VAL A 90 -23.11 -8.52 -1.28
C VAL A 90 -24.40 -9.32 -1.18
N SER A 91 -25.52 -8.68 -0.82
CA SER A 91 -26.81 -9.38 -0.71
C SER A 91 -27.26 -10.00 -2.03
N GLN A 92 -26.92 -9.39 -3.17
CA GLN A 92 -27.32 -9.85 -4.51
C GLN A 92 -26.43 -10.99 -5.03
N ILE A 93 -25.19 -11.09 -4.56
CA ILE A 93 -24.21 -12.08 -5.04
C ILE A 93 -23.77 -13.08 -3.95
N SER A 94 -24.41 -13.07 -2.78
CA SER A 94 -24.05 -13.87 -1.60
C SER A 94 -23.89 -15.36 -1.91
N ASP A 95 -24.73 -15.92 -2.80
CA ASP A 95 -24.63 -17.32 -3.23
C ASP A 95 -23.33 -17.64 -3.99
N HIS A 96 -22.76 -16.66 -4.70
CA HIS A 96 -21.47 -16.78 -5.39
C HIS A 96 -20.25 -16.43 -4.51
N LEU A 97 -20.50 -15.76 -3.38
CA LEU A 97 -19.50 -15.46 -2.35
C LEU A 97 -19.33 -16.60 -1.34
N LYS A 98 -20.16 -17.65 -1.39
CA LYS A 98 -20.05 -18.84 -0.53
C LYS A 98 -18.70 -19.53 -0.75
N ILE A 99 -17.73 -19.18 0.08
CA ILE A 99 -16.46 -19.87 0.16
C ILE A 99 -16.74 -21.21 0.85
N GLY A 100 -16.85 -22.28 0.06
CA GLY A 100 -16.96 -23.64 0.56
C GLY A 100 -15.75 -24.05 1.41
N SER A 101 -15.68 -25.32 1.82
CA SER A 101 -14.47 -25.90 2.40
C SER A 101 -13.37 -26.03 1.33
N SER A 102 -12.72 -24.92 0.99
CA SER A 102 -11.63 -24.84 0.03
C SER A 102 -10.39 -24.23 0.68
N PRO A 103 -9.18 -24.43 0.11
CA PRO A 103 -7.96 -23.77 0.59
C PRO A 103 -8.08 -22.24 0.66
N PHE A 104 -8.94 -21.66 -0.20
CA PHE A 104 -9.29 -20.24 -0.20
C PHE A 104 -9.93 -19.79 1.12
N ARG A 105 -10.73 -20.65 1.77
CA ARG A 105 -11.27 -20.37 3.13
C ARG A 105 -10.16 -20.25 4.17
N GLY A 106 -9.16 -21.12 4.10
CA GLY A 106 -8.00 -21.09 4.98
C GLY A 106 -7.24 -19.79 4.83
N GLN A 107 -6.94 -19.38 3.59
CA GLN A 107 -6.27 -18.11 3.28
C GLN A 107 -7.08 -16.90 3.75
N LEU A 108 -8.40 -16.93 3.64
CA LEU A 108 -9.26 -15.84 4.09
C LEU A 108 -9.28 -15.69 5.62
N LEU A 109 -9.45 -16.80 6.34
CA LEU A 109 -9.31 -16.82 7.80
C LEU A 109 -7.91 -16.33 8.20
N ASP A 110 -6.89 -16.72 7.44
CA ASP A 110 -5.53 -16.27 7.66
C ASP A 110 -5.39 -14.75 7.42
N SER A 111 -6.07 -14.21 6.43
CA SER A 111 -6.02 -12.76 6.12
C SER A 111 -6.95 -11.88 6.98
N SER A 112 -7.66 -12.46 7.94
CA SER A 112 -8.71 -11.74 8.71
C SER A 112 -8.15 -10.89 9.85
N LEU A 113 -8.84 -9.77 10.14
CA LEU A 113 -8.50 -8.85 11.21
C LEU A 113 -9.26 -9.18 12.50
N SER A 114 -8.65 -8.89 13.66
CA SER A 114 -9.38 -8.83 14.94
C SER A 114 -10.41 -7.69 14.95
N LYS A 115 -11.33 -7.69 15.92
CA LYS A 115 -12.36 -6.64 16.02
C LYS A 115 -11.75 -5.25 16.24
N GLU A 116 -10.72 -5.17 17.06
CA GLU A 116 -9.98 -3.94 17.38
C GLU A 116 -9.25 -3.43 16.13
N ALA A 117 -8.59 -4.33 15.40
CA ALA A 117 -7.89 -3.99 14.16
C ALA A 117 -8.85 -3.57 13.03
N ASN A 118 -10.10 -4.03 13.06
CA ASN A 118 -11.13 -3.54 12.15
C ASN A 118 -11.48 -2.07 12.39
N LEU A 119 -11.45 -1.58 13.64
CA LEU A 119 -11.68 -0.15 13.90
C LEU A 119 -10.53 0.71 13.35
N GLU A 120 -9.28 0.28 13.59
CA GLU A 120 -8.07 0.93 13.06
C GLU A 120 -8.08 0.99 11.52
N TYR A 121 -8.46 -0.11 10.87
CA TYR A 121 -8.70 -0.18 9.42
C TYR A 121 -9.68 0.90 8.96
N ARG A 122 -10.81 1.05 9.64
CA ARG A 122 -11.89 1.97 9.24
C ARG A 122 -11.47 3.43 9.38
N ASN A 123 -10.67 3.75 10.39
CA ASN A 123 -10.05 5.06 10.54
C ASN A 123 -9.05 5.34 9.42
N ALA A 124 -8.22 4.35 9.07
CA ALA A 124 -7.27 4.46 7.97
C ALA A 124 -7.97 4.66 6.61
N GLU A 125 -9.07 3.94 6.36
CA GLU A 125 -9.90 4.10 5.16
C GLU A 125 -10.39 5.55 5.00
N LEU A 126 -10.88 6.16 6.09
CA LEU A 126 -11.31 7.56 6.10
C LEU A 126 -10.15 8.50 5.81
N LEU A 127 -9.00 8.32 6.47
CA LEU A 127 -7.82 9.16 6.24
C LEU A 127 -7.32 9.11 4.80
N VAL A 128 -7.28 7.92 4.19
CA VAL A 128 -6.90 7.75 2.79
C VAL A 128 -7.92 8.42 1.85
N ALA A 129 -9.21 8.32 2.15
CA ALA A 129 -10.26 8.97 1.35
C ALA A 129 -10.17 10.51 1.43
N VAL A 130 -10.01 11.07 2.63
CA VAL A 130 -9.82 12.51 2.84
C VAL A 130 -8.56 12.99 2.15
N SER A 131 -7.44 12.26 2.30
CA SER A 131 -6.16 12.58 1.65
C SER A 131 -6.32 12.66 0.13
N ARG A 132 -7.01 11.68 -0.48
CA ARG A 132 -7.32 11.71 -1.91
C ARG A 132 -8.22 12.87 -2.31
N SER A 133 -9.21 13.20 -1.49
CA SER A 133 -10.13 14.33 -1.73
C SER A 133 -9.37 15.66 -1.74
N ILE A 134 -8.52 15.88 -0.72
CA ILE A 134 -7.65 17.05 -0.61
C ILE A 134 -6.68 17.12 -1.79
N MET A 135 -6.01 16.01 -2.10
CA MET A 135 -5.09 15.89 -3.23
C MET A 135 -5.75 16.34 -4.54
N SER A 136 -6.93 15.80 -4.82
CA SER A 136 -7.67 16.08 -6.06
C SER A 136 -8.25 17.48 -6.15
N SER A 137 -8.58 18.11 -5.00
CA SER A 137 -9.28 19.39 -4.95
C SER A 137 -8.31 20.58 -4.82
N TYR A 138 -7.19 20.39 -4.13
CA TYR A 138 -6.27 21.48 -3.76
C TYR A 138 -4.85 21.31 -4.31
N CYS A 139 -4.43 20.09 -4.69
CA CYS A 139 -3.26 19.89 -5.54
C CYS A 139 -3.53 19.74 -7.07
N PRO A 140 -4.66 20.16 -7.68
CA PRO A 140 -4.83 20.06 -9.14
C PRO A 140 -4.16 21.22 -9.89
N THR A 141 -3.62 22.22 -9.19
CA THR A 141 -3.16 23.48 -9.80
C THR A 141 -1.76 23.39 -10.39
N TYR A 142 -1.53 22.42 -11.28
CA TYR A 142 -0.55 22.57 -12.35
C TYR A 142 -0.82 21.69 -13.59
N GLN A 143 -2.05 21.16 -13.72
CA GLN A 143 -2.49 20.40 -14.90
C GLN A 143 -2.54 21.27 -16.19
N TYR A 144 -2.56 22.60 -16.05
CA TYR A 144 -2.50 23.54 -17.18
C TYR A 144 -1.10 24.11 -17.46
N THR A 145 -0.14 24.02 -16.53
CA THR A 145 1.15 24.73 -16.63
C THR A 145 2.41 23.82 -16.56
N ARG A 146 2.31 22.54 -16.14
CA ARG A 146 3.40 21.52 -15.86
C ARG A 146 4.63 21.81 -14.93
N ALA A 147 4.51 22.11 -13.64
CA ALA A 147 5.61 22.46 -12.71
C ALA A 147 5.64 21.62 -11.43
N ILE A 148 4.54 20.96 -11.04
CA ILE A 148 4.51 20.09 -9.87
C ILE A 148 4.02 18.70 -10.31
N SER A 149 4.74 17.66 -9.92
CA SER A 149 4.37 16.26 -10.19
C SER A 149 3.35 15.76 -9.16
N VAL A 150 2.61 14.71 -9.51
CA VAL A 150 1.68 14.05 -8.57
C VAL A 150 2.44 13.52 -7.35
N GLN A 151 3.65 13.00 -7.54
CA GLN A 151 4.52 12.55 -6.46
C GLN A 151 4.90 13.70 -5.51
N GLN A 152 5.25 14.87 -6.05
CA GLN A 152 5.56 16.03 -5.20
C GLN A 152 4.35 16.49 -4.39
N CYS A 153 3.15 16.50 -4.99
CA CYS A 153 1.91 16.77 -4.27
C CYS A 153 1.68 15.76 -3.12
N ALA A 154 1.94 14.48 -3.37
CA ALA A 154 1.81 13.41 -2.37
C ALA A 154 2.80 13.57 -1.21
N GLU A 155 4.05 13.91 -1.52
CA GLU A 155 5.07 14.21 -0.51
C GLU A 155 4.67 15.41 0.35
N ASP A 156 4.15 16.46 -0.27
CA ASP A 156 3.67 17.64 0.45
C ASP A 156 2.50 17.36 1.38
N LEU A 157 1.49 16.64 0.89
CA LEU A 157 0.35 16.25 1.71
C LEU A 157 0.80 15.40 2.90
N SER A 158 1.87 14.60 2.73
CA SER A 158 2.45 13.81 3.81
C SER A 158 3.12 14.62 4.92
N LYS A 159 3.28 15.93 4.76
CA LYS A 159 3.75 16.84 5.82
C LYS A 159 2.60 17.38 6.67
N MET A 160 1.35 17.19 6.26
CA MET A 160 0.18 17.70 6.97
C MET A 160 -0.23 16.76 8.11
N GLU A 161 -0.06 17.23 9.35
CA GLU A 161 -0.49 16.50 10.54
C GLU A 161 -2.01 16.44 10.67
N VAL A 162 -2.53 15.27 11.02
CA VAL A 162 -3.95 15.05 11.36
C VAL A 162 -4.28 15.59 12.77
N SER A 163 -3.25 15.82 13.60
CA SER A 163 -3.35 16.23 15.01
C SER A 163 -4.18 17.51 15.26
N LYS A 164 -4.33 18.37 14.25
CA LYS A 164 -5.05 19.65 14.33
C LYS A 164 -6.52 19.55 13.89
N THR A 165 -6.99 18.35 13.60
CA THR A 165 -8.33 18.09 13.06
C THR A 165 -9.19 17.27 14.03
N SER A 166 -10.47 17.11 13.70
CA SER A 166 -11.41 16.20 14.37
C SER A 166 -10.97 14.74 14.33
N LEU A 167 -10.06 14.36 13.43
CA LEU A 167 -9.51 13.01 13.33
C LEU A 167 -8.32 12.74 14.26
N ARG A 168 -7.88 13.73 15.06
CA ARG A 168 -6.74 13.61 16.00
C ARG A 168 -6.82 12.37 16.87
N ASP A 169 -7.98 12.09 17.43
CA ASP A 169 -8.15 11.00 18.40
C ASP A 169 -7.96 9.61 17.78
N MET A 170 -8.12 9.49 16.45
CA MET A 170 -7.84 8.25 15.73
C MET A 170 -6.36 7.87 15.84
N CYS A 171 -5.47 8.85 15.98
CA CYS A 171 -4.04 8.64 16.13
C CYS A 171 -3.55 8.63 17.59
N SER A 172 -4.44 8.75 18.57
CA SER A 172 -4.07 8.91 19.99
C SER A 172 -3.19 7.77 20.52
N GLU A 173 -3.29 6.58 19.94
CA GLU A 173 -2.45 5.43 20.30
C GLU A 173 -0.96 5.62 19.96
N TYR A 174 -0.64 6.34 18.88
CA TYR A 174 0.75 6.57 18.44
C TYR A 174 1.50 7.59 19.32
N PHE A 175 0.76 8.48 19.99
CA PHE A 175 1.30 9.58 20.78
C PHE A 175 1.26 9.34 22.31
N ASN A 176 0.78 8.19 22.78
CA ASN A 176 0.63 7.95 24.22
C ASN A 176 1.91 7.38 24.86
N GLU A 177 2.80 8.29 25.29
CA GLU A 177 4.06 7.98 25.98
C GLU A 177 3.89 7.24 27.32
N ARG A 178 2.70 7.29 27.95
CA ARG A 178 2.46 6.63 29.26
C ARG A 178 2.05 5.16 29.14
N ARG A 179 1.84 4.66 27.92
CA ARG A 179 1.26 3.33 27.67
C ARG A 179 2.07 2.17 28.25
N CYS A 180 3.38 2.35 28.43
CA CYS A 180 4.25 1.28 28.93
C CYS A 180 4.43 1.27 30.45
N ILE A 181 3.97 2.30 31.15
CA ILE A 181 4.15 2.43 32.61
C ILE A 181 3.30 1.41 33.37
N GLU A 182 2.13 1.06 32.83
CA GLU A 182 1.17 0.13 33.47
C GLU A 182 1.40 -1.35 33.07
N LYS A 183 2.40 -1.63 32.21
CA LYS A 183 2.66 -2.99 31.71
C LYS A 183 3.77 -3.68 32.49
N ASP A 184 3.64 -5.00 32.69
CA ASP A 184 4.73 -5.83 33.18
C ASP A 184 5.79 -6.00 32.08
N LEU A 185 6.92 -5.29 32.21
CA LEU A 185 8.00 -5.29 31.23
C LEU A 185 8.94 -6.50 31.35
N ARG A 186 8.67 -7.46 32.26
CA ARG A 186 9.47 -8.70 32.37
C ARG A 186 9.29 -9.63 31.18
N TYR A 187 8.14 -9.55 30.51
CA TYR A 187 7.79 -10.39 29.36
C TYR A 187 7.38 -9.52 28.18
N ARG A 188 7.51 -10.07 26.97
CA ARG A 188 7.01 -9.40 25.76
C ARG A 188 5.49 -9.37 25.81
N SER A 189 4.89 -8.27 25.37
CA SER A 189 3.45 -8.25 25.15
C SER A 189 3.10 -9.10 23.93
N ILE A 190 1.88 -9.64 23.92
CA ILE A 190 1.36 -10.47 22.82
C ILE A 190 1.29 -9.71 21.48
N ASP A 191 1.07 -8.39 21.54
CA ASP A 191 0.96 -7.52 20.38
C ASP A 191 2.29 -6.84 20.00
N GLY A 192 3.39 -7.14 20.71
CA GLY A 192 4.70 -6.50 20.49
C GLY A 192 4.84 -5.06 21.00
N SER A 193 3.78 -4.46 21.53
CA SER A 193 3.85 -3.12 22.13
C SER A 193 4.84 -3.01 23.29
N CYS A 194 5.40 -1.82 23.48
CA CYS A 194 6.39 -1.53 24.53
C CYS A 194 7.71 -2.31 24.41
N ASN A 195 8.00 -2.95 23.27
CA ASN A 195 9.35 -3.42 22.98
C ASN A 195 10.34 -2.26 22.90
N ASN A 196 9.90 -1.13 22.35
CA ASN A 196 10.59 0.15 22.40
C ASN A 196 9.89 1.06 23.41
N LEU A 197 10.61 1.51 24.44
CA LEU A 197 10.04 2.29 25.55
C LEU A 197 9.74 3.75 25.18
N ILE A 198 10.37 4.28 24.14
CA ILE A 198 10.15 5.65 23.66
C ILE A 198 8.97 5.66 22.69
N HIS A 199 8.96 4.72 21.74
CA HIS A 199 7.92 4.58 20.73
C HIS A 199 7.27 3.20 20.85
N SER A 200 6.28 3.12 21.75
CA SER A 200 5.64 1.86 22.14
C SER A 200 4.97 1.08 21.01
N TYR A 201 4.71 1.71 19.87
CA TYR A 201 4.10 1.11 18.68
C TYR A 201 5.12 0.48 17.71
N LEU A 202 6.43 0.72 17.87
CA LEU A 202 7.44 0.18 16.96
C LEU A 202 7.51 -1.34 17.07
N GLY A 203 7.18 -2.03 15.98
CA GLY A 203 7.08 -3.49 15.98
C GLY A 203 5.85 -4.02 16.73
N LYS A 204 4.82 -3.18 16.93
CA LYS A 204 3.51 -3.65 17.37
C LYS A 204 2.78 -4.28 16.16
N ALA A 205 2.10 -5.40 16.38
CA ALA A 205 1.16 -5.94 15.40
C ALA A 205 0.02 -4.93 15.10
N THR A 206 -0.67 -5.14 13.98
CA THR A 206 -1.74 -4.27 13.46
C THR A 206 -1.30 -2.83 13.13
N THR A 207 -0.01 -2.61 12.92
CA THR A 207 0.54 -1.31 12.50
C THR A 207 0.96 -1.30 11.03
N ALA A 208 1.19 -0.10 10.49
CA ALA A 208 1.68 0.08 9.13
C ALA A 208 3.08 -0.52 8.94
N TYR A 209 3.34 -1.11 7.76
CA TYR A 209 4.70 -1.41 7.34
C TYR A 209 5.54 -0.13 7.26
N LYS A 210 6.81 -0.24 7.67
CA LYS A 210 7.77 0.85 7.47
C LYS A 210 8.10 0.99 5.97
N ARG A 211 7.79 2.15 5.41
CA ARG A 211 8.22 2.55 4.07
C ARG A 211 9.72 2.89 4.08
N LEU A 212 10.49 2.29 3.17
CA LEU A 212 11.89 2.68 2.92
C LEU A 212 12.01 3.79 1.87
N LEU A 213 11.02 3.87 0.99
CA LEU A 213 10.89 4.88 -0.07
C LEU A 213 9.45 5.38 -0.10
N PHE A 214 9.26 6.59 -0.61
CA PHE A 214 7.93 7.13 -0.88
C PHE A 214 7.21 6.24 -1.92
N PRO A 215 5.93 5.88 -1.73
CA PRO A 215 5.24 4.98 -2.65
C PRO A 215 4.88 5.66 -3.96
N ASP A 216 4.82 4.86 -5.02
CA ASP A 216 4.50 5.33 -6.37
C ASP A 216 3.09 4.84 -6.77
N TYR A 217 2.10 5.67 -6.46
CA TYR A 217 0.71 5.50 -6.91
C TYR A 217 0.40 6.53 -8.00
N VAL A 218 -0.49 6.19 -8.94
CA VAL A 218 -0.84 7.06 -10.08
C VAL A 218 -1.45 8.38 -9.63
N ASP A 219 -2.26 8.34 -8.56
CA ASP A 219 -2.85 9.51 -7.92
C ASP A 219 -2.04 10.02 -6.71
N GLY A 220 -0.86 9.42 -6.47
CA GLY A 220 -0.03 9.70 -5.29
C GLY A 220 -0.58 9.17 -3.97
N ILE A 221 -1.78 8.58 -3.96
CA ILE A 221 -2.47 8.16 -2.74
C ILE A 221 -2.68 6.66 -2.68
N GLN A 222 -3.32 6.06 -3.69
CA GLN A 222 -3.71 4.65 -3.64
C GLN A 222 -3.98 4.01 -5.02
N GLU A 223 -4.07 4.75 -6.12
CA GLU A 223 -4.46 4.19 -7.42
C GLU A 223 -3.30 3.44 -8.08
N VAL A 224 -3.58 2.22 -8.52
CA VAL A 224 -2.60 1.34 -9.18
C VAL A 224 -2.65 1.58 -10.69
N SER A 225 -1.50 1.56 -11.35
CA SER A 225 -1.41 1.79 -12.79
C SER A 225 -1.93 0.60 -13.60
N GLU A 226 -2.88 0.87 -14.49
CA GLU A 226 -3.36 -0.08 -15.51
C GLU A 226 -2.44 -0.16 -16.74
N ARG A 227 -1.42 0.70 -16.84
CA ARG A 227 -0.49 0.72 -17.98
C ARG A 227 0.59 -0.36 -17.89
N LEU A 228 0.72 -1.01 -16.75
CA LEU A 228 1.70 -2.06 -16.53
C LEU A 228 1.26 -3.37 -17.18
N PRO A 229 2.21 -4.22 -17.63
CA PRO A 229 1.87 -5.53 -18.15
C PRO A 229 1.04 -6.33 -17.15
N ASN A 230 0.03 -7.03 -17.66
CA ASN A 230 -0.80 -7.93 -16.87
C ASN A 230 0.08 -8.94 -16.09
N ALA A 231 -0.16 -9.08 -14.79
CA ALA A 231 0.65 -9.91 -13.90
C ALA A 231 0.68 -11.39 -14.31
N ARG A 232 -0.44 -11.94 -14.80
CA ARG A 232 -0.50 -13.32 -15.30
C ARG A 232 0.34 -13.48 -16.56
N LYS A 233 0.25 -12.54 -17.50
CA LYS A 233 1.06 -12.53 -18.73
C LYS A 233 2.56 -12.48 -18.43
N VAL A 234 2.96 -11.69 -17.44
CA VAL A 234 4.36 -11.64 -16.98
C VAL A 234 4.76 -12.97 -16.34
N SER A 235 3.92 -13.54 -15.49
CA SER A 235 4.18 -14.82 -14.83
C SER A 235 4.41 -15.94 -15.84
N VAL A 236 3.53 -16.13 -16.83
CA VAL A 236 3.68 -17.19 -17.84
C VAL A 236 4.81 -16.92 -18.83
N GLY A 237 5.13 -15.64 -19.06
CA GLY A 237 6.18 -15.25 -20.01
C GLY A 237 7.60 -15.29 -19.44
N LEU A 238 7.75 -15.19 -18.10
CA LEU A 238 9.06 -15.14 -17.43
C LEU A 238 9.36 -16.34 -16.54
N VAL A 239 8.34 -16.98 -15.97
CA VAL A 239 8.52 -18.14 -15.09
C VAL A 239 8.41 -19.39 -15.94
N CYS A 240 9.52 -20.10 -16.10
CA CYS A 240 9.54 -21.42 -16.72
C CYS A 240 9.33 -22.49 -15.66
N ASP A 241 8.43 -23.43 -15.93
CA ASP A 241 8.33 -24.65 -15.15
C ASP A 241 9.55 -25.52 -15.49
N GLU A 242 10.54 -25.52 -14.60
CA GLU A 242 11.73 -26.36 -14.70
C GLU A 242 11.79 -27.29 -13.48
N GLU A 243 11.83 -28.60 -13.74
CA GLU A 243 12.07 -29.60 -12.71
C GLU A 243 13.56 -29.63 -12.36
N SER A 244 14.00 -28.63 -11.59
CA SER A 244 15.36 -28.56 -11.05
C SER A 244 15.37 -28.87 -9.56
N PHE A 245 16.12 -29.90 -9.16
CA PHE A 245 16.30 -30.27 -7.75
C PHE A 245 17.57 -29.62 -7.19
N ASP A 246 17.49 -29.11 -5.96
CA ASP A 246 18.66 -28.59 -5.25
C ASP A 246 19.37 -29.72 -4.49
N ASN A 247 20.54 -30.14 -4.98
CA ASN A 247 21.33 -31.22 -4.37
C ASN A 247 22.03 -30.81 -3.05
N LYS A 248 21.94 -29.55 -2.63
CA LYS A 248 22.60 -29.01 -1.43
C LYS A 248 21.62 -28.58 -0.35
N LYS A 249 20.38 -28.25 -0.70
CA LYS A 249 19.37 -27.76 0.22
C LYS A 249 18.25 -28.76 0.35
N THR A 250 17.84 -29.05 1.58
CA THR A 250 16.67 -29.88 1.83
C THR A 250 15.39 -29.04 1.78
N MET A 251 14.24 -29.71 1.64
CA MET A 251 12.92 -29.06 1.74
C MET A 251 12.74 -28.30 3.07
N ALA A 252 13.43 -28.71 4.13
CA ALA A 252 13.37 -28.03 5.42
C ALA A 252 13.80 -26.56 5.31
N MET A 253 14.73 -26.22 4.41
CA MET A 253 15.14 -24.82 4.21
C MET A 253 14.01 -23.95 3.65
N ALA A 254 13.23 -24.48 2.69
CA ALA A 254 12.08 -23.77 2.14
C ALA A 254 10.98 -23.57 3.20
N ILE A 255 10.66 -24.65 3.94
CA ILE A 255 9.65 -24.61 5.01
C ILE A 255 10.07 -23.65 6.12
N TRP A 256 11.35 -23.66 6.53
CA TRP A 256 11.86 -22.74 7.53
C TRP A 256 11.81 -21.28 7.06
N GLY A 257 12.05 -21.03 5.77
CA GLY A 257 11.88 -19.71 5.17
C GLY A 257 10.43 -19.20 5.25
N ILE A 258 9.46 -20.07 4.95
CA ILE A 258 8.03 -19.76 5.08
C ILE A 258 7.68 -19.49 6.55
N PHE A 259 8.17 -20.33 7.48
CA PHE A 259 7.95 -20.17 8.91
C PHE A 259 8.44 -18.81 9.43
N ILE A 260 9.67 -18.41 9.08
CA ILE A 260 10.21 -17.09 9.42
C ILE A 260 9.39 -15.98 8.75
N GLY A 261 9.05 -16.12 7.47
CA GLY A 261 8.27 -15.12 6.73
C GLY A 261 6.92 -14.85 7.39
N HIS A 262 6.20 -15.89 7.78
CA HIS A 262 4.92 -15.79 8.48
C HIS A 262 5.04 -15.20 9.90
N ASP A 263 6.22 -15.26 10.51
CA ASP A 263 6.47 -14.67 11.84
C ASP A 263 6.86 -13.18 11.78
N LEU A 264 7.37 -12.73 10.63
CA LEU A 264 7.83 -11.36 10.41
C LEU A 264 6.75 -10.46 9.80
N SER A 265 5.94 -11.00 8.88
CA SER A 265 5.02 -10.20 8.10
C SER A 265 3.81 -11.00 7.68
N ARG A 266 2.63 -10.39 7.84
CA ARG A 266 1.39 -10.93 7.32
C ARG A 266 0.47 -9.79 6.98
N THR A 267 0.06 -9.71 5.73
CA THR A 267 -0.76 -8.61 5.24
C THR A 267 -2.23 -9.04 5.21
N ALA A 268 -3.09 -8.30 5.90
CA ALA A 268 -4.52 -8.56 5.90
C ALA A 268 -5.17 -8.12 4.57
N ALA A 269 -6.17 -8.88 4.12
CA ALA A 269 -6.96 -8.53 2.94
C ALA A 269 -8.17 -7.68 3.35
N SER A 270 -8.55 -6.72 2.51
CA SER A 270 -9.68 -5.83 2.82
C SER A 270 -11.00 -6.59 2.86
N THR A 271 -11.89 -6.15 3.73
CA THR A 271 -13.28 -6.62 3.82
C THR A 271 -14.23 -5.56 3.30
N MET A 272 -15.46 -5.94 2.96
CA MET A 272 -16.48 -5.00 2.45
C MET A 272 -17.69 -4.88 3.37
N GLY A 273 -18.46 -3.83 3.14
CA GLY A 273 -19.73 -3.60 3.82
C GLY A 273 -19.56 -3.28 5.31
N ASN A 274 -20.66 -3.22 6.06
CA ASN A 274 -20.61 -2.94 7.49
C ASN A 274 -20.30 -4.18 8.35
N ASN A 275 -20.57 -5.36 7.82
CA ASN A 275 -20.36 -6.64 8.52
C ASN A 275 -18.96 -7.23 8.31
N ASN A 276 -18.02 -6.48 7.69
CA ASN A 276 -16.67 -6.93 7.35
C ASN A 276 -16.71 -8.27 6.58
N THR A 277 -17.56 -8.36 5.57
CA THR A 277 -17.70 -9.58 4.78
C THR A 277 -16.47 -9.79 3.90
N PHE A 278 -16.05 -11.05 3.76
CA PHE A 278 -14.98 -11.41 2.85
C PHE A 278 -15.37 -11.10 1.42
N VAL A 279 -14.38 -10.63 0.66
CA VAL A 279 -14.55 -10.22 -0.72
C VAL A 279 -13.99 -11.30 -1.63
N ARG A 280 -14.80 -11.72 -2.62
CA ARG A 280 -14.34 -12.49 -3.77
C ARG A 280 -14.52 -11.63 -5.01
N CYS A 281 -13.41 -11.14 -5.55
CA CYS A 281 -13.36 -10.24 -6.70
C CYS A 281 -13.43 -10.98 -8.04
N CYS A 282 -13.14 -12.27 -8.07
CA CYS A 282 -13.30 -13.11 -9.26
C CYS A 282 -14.29 -14.25 -9.02
N GLY A 283 -15.40 -14.23 -9.78
CA GLY A 283 -16.43 -15.27 -9.74
C GLY A 283 -16.24 -16.34 -10.81
N ASP A 284 -16.90 -17.49 -10.61
CA ASP A 284 -16.72 -18.70 -11.43
C ASP A 284 -17.06 -18.52 -12.92
N ASN A 285 -17.97 -17.60 -13.26
CA ASN A 285 -18.39 -17.35 -14.64
C ASN A 285 -17.73 -16.11 -15.26
N GLY A 286 -16.75 -15.50 -14.58
CA GLY A 286 -16.03 -14.35 -15.13
C GLY A 286 -16.85 -13.08 -15.35
N LEU A 287 -18.14 -13.02 -15.00
CA LEU A 287 -18.98 -11.80 -15.15
C LEU A 287 -19.06 -10.97 -13.87
N ILE A 288 -18.93 -11.63 -12.71
CA ILE A 288 -19.05 -11.00 -11.39
C ILE A 288 -17.94 -9.97 -11.17
N HIS A 289 -16.74 -10.20 -11.73
CA HIS A 289 -15.59 -9.33 -11.49
C HIS A 289 -15.79 -7.91 -12.02
N TYR A 290 -16.58 -7.69 -13.09
CA TYR A 290 -16.88 -6.35 -13.60
C TYR A 290 -17.74 -5.55 -12.62
N THR A 291 -18.80 -6.18 -12.11
CA THR A 291 -19.65 -5.58 -11.06
C THR A 291 -18.84 -5.34 -9.79
N MET A 292 -18.06 -6.32 -9.35
CA MET A 292 -17.26 -6.19 -8.14
C MET A 292 -16.20 -5.08 -8.25
N ASN A 293 -15.44 -5.02 -9.34
CA ASN A 293 -14.45 -3.97 -9.55
C ASN A 293 -15.10 -2.57 -9.62
N LYS A 294 -16.32 -2.47 -10.16
CA LYS A 294 -17.06 -1.20 -10.24
C LYS A 294 -17.54 -0.69 -8.89
N TYR A 295 -18.05 -1.57 -8.03
CA TYR A 295 -18.72 -1.17 -6.79
C TYR A 295 -17.86 -1.37 -5.53
N VAL A 296 -16.85 -2.24 -5.58
CA VAL A 296 -16.01 -2.61 -4.43
C VAL A 296 -14.58 -2.18 -4.72
N LYS A 297 -14.14 -1.06 -4.12
CA LYS A 297 -12.83 -0.44 -4.39
C LYS A 297 -11.64 -1.31 -4.00
N SER A 298 -11.84 -2.24 -3.07
CA SER A 298 -10.81 -3.19 -2.67
C SER A 298 -10.59 -4.30 -3.70
N CYS A 299 -11.46 -4.44 -4.70
CA CYS A 299 -11.27 -5.42 -5.75
C CYS A 299 -10.26 -4.96 -6.80
N ASN A 300 -9.32 -5.84 -7.14
CA ASN A 300 -8.40 -5.63 -8.26
C ASN A 300 -8.02 -6.98 -8.91
N PRO A 301 -9.01 -7.71 -9.47
CA PRO A 301 -8.80 -9.06 -9.97
C PRO A 301 -7.76 -9.09 -11.09
N ILE A 302 -6.93 -10.14 -11.13
CA ILE A 302 -5.94 -10.31 -12.18
C ILE A 302 -6.63 -10.90 -13.39
N THR A 303 -6.73 -10.15 -14.49
CA THR A 303 -7.33 -10.65 -15.73
C THR A 303 -6.48 -11.77 -16.33
N ILE A 304 -7.12 -12.83 -16.82
CA ILE A 304 -6.43 -13.93 -17.48
C ILE A 304 -6.51 -13.69 -18.99
N PRO A 305 -5.38 -13.68 -19.71
CA PRO A 305 -5.39 -13.57 -21.17
C PRO A 305 -6.12 -14.75 -21.84
N ASN A 306 -6.82 -14.50 -22.94
CA ASN A 306 -7.53 -15.55 -23.69
C ASN A 306 -6.60 -16.62 -24.28
N ASP A 307 -5.31 -16.29 -24.45
CA ASP A 307 -4.25 -17.18 -24.93
C ASP A 307 -3.51 -17.92 -23.80
N ASP A 308 -4.03 -17.88 -22.57
CA ASP A 308 -3.46 -18.61 -21.43
C ASP A 308 -3.71 -20.13 -21.54
N ALA A 309 -2.67 -20.89 -21.84
CA ALA A 309 -2.75 -22.34 -22.06
C ALA A 309 -3.31 -23.14 -20.86
N PHE A 310 -3.18 -22.64 -19.62
CA PHE A 310 -3.63 -23.36 -18.42
C PHE A 310 -5.09 -23.07 -18.06
N TYR A 311 -5.53 -21.82 -18.25
CA TYR A 311 -6.87 -21.37 -17.86
C TYR A 311 -7.88 -21.33 -19.01
N GLU A 312 -7.44 -21.29 -20.27
CA GLU A 312 -8.33 -21.36 -21.44
C GLU A 312 -9.27 -22.59 -21.39
N PRO A 313 -8.79 -23.82 -21.10
CA PRO A 313 -9.67 -24.99 -21.03
C PRO A 313 -10.64 -24.97 -19.85
N LYS A 314 -10.39 -24.11 -18.86
CA LYS A 314 -11.18 -23.98 -17.63
C LYS A 314 -12.23 -22.87 -17.72
N LEU A 315 -12.27 -22.14 -18.83
CA LEU A 315 -13.16 -21.00 -19.07
C LEU A 315 -13.08 -19.94 -17.95
N GLN A 316 -11.91 -19.81 -17.31
CA GLN A 316 -11.67 -18.87 -16.23
C GLN A 316 -11.04 -17.59 -16.78
N SER A 317 -11.69 -16.44 -16.57
CA SER A 317 -11.25 -15.15 -17.13
C SER A 317 -10.51 -14.23 -16.15
N CYS A 318 -10.46 -14.60 -14.85
CA CYS A 318 -9.75 -13.84 -13.84
C CYS A 318 -9.18 -14.74 -12.73
N MET A 319 -8.19 -14.23 -11.99
CA MET A 319 -7.79 -14.74 -10.69
C MET A 319 -8.26 -13.78 -9.60
N ASP A 320 -8.65 -14.34 -8.46
CA ASP A 320 -9.11 -13.56 -7.33
C ASP A 320 -7.95 -12.77 -6.71
N TYR A 321 -8.15 -11.47 -6.54
CA TYR A 321 -7.22 -10.61 -5.82
C TYR A 321 -7.98 -9.46 -5.17
N VAL A 322 -7.80 -9.37 -3.85
CA VAL A 322 -8.35 -8.32 -3.00
C VAL A 322 -7.19 -7.49 -2.46
N ARG A 323 -7.33 -6.17 -2.52
CA ARG A 323 -6.33 -5.24 -2.02
C ARG A 323 -6.17 -5.36 -0.50
N SER A 324 -4.94 -5.15 -0.04
CA SER A 324 -4.59 -5.14 1.37
C SER A 324 -5.30 -4.04 2.15
N VAL A 325 -5.51 -4.30 3.44
CA VAL A 325 -6.09 -3.37 4.40
C VAL A 325 -5.22 -2.10 4.52
N PRO A 326 -5.81 -0.89 4.45
CA PRO A 326 -5.12 0.35 4.79
C PRO A 326 -4.78 0.41 6.29
N ALA A 327 -3.57 0.85 6.59
CA ALA A 327 -3.08 1.11 7.94
C ALA A 327 -3.07 2.61 8.22
N MET A 328 -3.23 2.96 9.50
CA MET A 328 -2.88 4.30 9.95
C MET A 328 -1.37 4.47 9.87
N ARG A 329 -0.92 5.58 9.27
CA ARG A 329 0.50 5.89 9.19
C ARG A 329 1.07 6.18 10.57
N SER A 330 2.28 5.71 10.82
CA SER A 330 2.96 5.89 12.11
C SER A 330 3.28 7.36 12.47
N ASP A 331 3.32 8.24 11.46
CA ASP A 331 3.55 9.68 11.61
C ASP A 331 2.25 10.48 11.77
N CYS A 332 1.08 9.85 11.67
CA CYS A 332 -0.23 10.48 11.77
C CYS A 332 -0.38 11.74 10.88
N THR A 333 0.02 11.61 9.63
CA THR A 333 -0.19 12.64 8.60
C THR A 333 -1.25 12.18 7.60
N PHE A 334 -1.79 13.14 6.84
CA PHE A 334 -2.51 12.81 5.60
C PHE A 334 -1.52 12.23 4.57
N GLY A 335 -2.02 11.62 3.51
CA GLY A 335 -1.20 11.14 2.40
C GLY A 335 -1.58 9.76 1.89
N HIS A 336 -0.57 9.04 1.40
CA HIS A 336 -0.73 7.75 0.76
C HIS A 336 -1.21 6.64 1.69
N ILE A 337 -1.78 5.59 1.08
CA ILE A 337 -2.15 4.35 1.75
C ILE A 337 -0.90 3.57 2.19
N ASP A 338 -0.89 3.14 3.46
CA ASP A 338 0.02 2.13 3.97
C ASP A 338 -0.70 0.81 4.22
N GLN A 339 0.02 -0.30 4.21
CA GLN A 339 -0.55 -1.63 4.42
C GLN A 339 -0.27 -2.12 5.85
N VAL A 340 -1.23 -2.82 6.45
CA VAL A 340 -1.12 -3.39 7.80
C VAL A 340 -0.28 -4.67 7.81
N THR A 341 0.56 -4.84 8.83
CA THR A 341 1.06 -6.16 9.27
C THR A 341 0.29 -6.66 10.49
N VAL A 342 -0.28 -7.86 10.45
CA VAL A 342 -1.15 -8.41 11.52
C VAL A 342 -0.44 -9.28 12.57
N ILE A 343 0.86 -9.56 12.43
CA ILE A 343 1.62 -10.45 13.33
C ILE A 343 3.00 -9.88 13.67
N LEU A 344 3.54 -10.20 14.86
CA LEU A 344 4.99 -10.17 15.17
C LEU A 344 5.41 -11.18 16.26
N LEU A 345 6.49 -11.95 15.97
CA LEU A 345 7.33 -12.79 16.87
C LEU A 345 6.66 -13.94 17.65
N HIS A 346 6.94 -15.17 17.23
CA HIS A 346 6.46 -16.45 17.76
C HIS A 346 4.92 -16.63 17.85
N CYS A 347 4.11 -15.73 17.28
CA CYS A 347 2.64 -15.85 17.35
C CYS A 347 2.10 -17.13 16.71
N ASN A 348 2.79 -17.70 15.72
CA ASN A 348 2.38 -18.97 15.10
C ASN A 348 2.38 -20.17 16.06
N VAL A 349 2.97 -20.03 17.26
CA VAL A 349 3.02 -21.08 18.29
C VAL A 349 2.06 -20.80 19.46
N TYR A 350 1.65 -19.54 19.66
CA TYR A 350 0.83 -19.12 20.79
C TYR A 350 -0.68 -19.01 20.48
N TYR A 351 -1.10 -19.35 19.25
CA TYR A 351 -2.50 -19.38 18.80
C TYR A 351 -3.06 -20.79 18.64
#